data_AF-A0A540LAL3-F1
#
_entry.id   AF-A0A540LAL3-F1
#
_cell.length_a   1.000
_cell.length_b   1.000
_cell.length_c   1.000
_cell.angle_alpha   90.00
_cell.angle_beta   90.00
_cell.angle_gamma   90.00
#
_symmetry.space_group_name_H-M   'P 1'
#
loop_
_entity.id
_entity.type
_entity.pdbx_description
1 polymer ?
#
loop_
_entity_poly.entity_id
_entity_poly.type
_entity_poly.pdbx_seq_one_letter_code
_entity_poly.pdbx_strand_id
1 'polypeptide(L)'
;MSLSWKQRVQIAHNVADAVNYLHNFSQPPCIHNNLKTSNILLDANLRAKVSNFTSARAVDLDNHRIDQDSQKEQGLQLTGHVVGTHGYMAPESIQNGVNTPKLDAFAVGIVLLDLLSGRSRGRCCCR
;
A
#
# COMPACT_ATOMS: atom_id res chain seq x y z
N MET A 1 -23.20 6.95 -6.00
CA MET A 1 -22.74 8.31 -5.60
C MET A 1 -21.49 8.65 -6.39
N SER A 2 -21.45 9.80 -7.06
CA SER A 2 -20.22 10.29 -7.71
C SER A 2 -19.49 11.23 -6.77
N LEU A 3 -18.21 10.99 -6.50
CA LEU A 3 -17.39 11.89 -5.69
C LEU A 3 -17.02 13.13 -6.50
N SER A 4 -17.13 14.31 -5.90
CA SER A 4 -16.56 15.55 -6.44
C SER A 4 -15.03 15.47 -6.52
N TRP A 5 -14.42 16.33 -7.34
CA TRP A 5 -12.96 16.41 -7.44
C TRP A 5 -12.30 16.68 -6.08
N LYS A 6 -12.85 17.63 -5.32
CA LYS A 6 -12.37 17.97 -3.98
C LYS A 6 -12.38 16.75 -3.04
N GLN A 7 -13.45 15.96 -3.07
CA GLN A 7 -13.54 14.73 -2.27
C GLN A 7 -12.51 13.68 -2.72
N ARG A 8 -12.29 13.51 -4.02
CA ARG A 8 -11.29 12.57 -4.55
C ARG A 8 -9.88 12.93 -4.10
N VAL A 9 -9.51 14.21 -4.19
CA VAL A 9 -8.22 14.71 -3.72
C VAL A 9 -8.08 14.53 -2.20
N GLN A 10 -9.14 14.81 -1.44
CA GLN A 10 -9.12 14.62 0.01
C GLN A 10 -8.92 13.14 0.39
N ILE A 11 -9.60 12.22 -0.29
CA ILE A 11 -9.46 10.78 -0.06
C ILE A 11 -8.05 10.32 -0.42
N ALA A 12 -7.52 10.74 -1.57
CA ALA A 12 -6.15 10.40 -1.98
C ALA A 12 -5.11 10.89 -0.95
N HIS A 13 -5.27 12.13 -0.47
CA HIS A 13 -4.42 12.68 0.59
C HIS A 13 -4.53 11.87 1.88
N ASN A 14 -5.73 11.53 2.35
CA ASN A 14 -5.90 10.73 3.57
C ASN A 14 -5.26 9.34 3.47
N VAL A 15 -5.32 8.72 2.29
CA VAL A 15 -4.67 7.41 2.06
C VAL A 15 -3.15 7.54 2.08
N ALA A 16 -2.59 8.54 1.37
CA ALA A 16 -1.14 8.77 1.34
C ALA A 16 -0.59 9.09 2.73
N ASP A 17 -1.31 9.92 3.50
CA ASP A 17 -0.93 10.28 4.87
C ASP A 17 -0.98 9.07 5.82
N ALA A 18 -2.01 8.22 5.70
CA ALA A 18 -2.09 6.98 6.48
C ALA A 18 -0.94 6.02 6.16
N VAL A 19 -0.57 5.86 4.89
CA VAL A 19 0.57 5.02 4.48
C VAL A 19 1.90 5.61 4.99
N ASN A 20 2.08 6.93 4.87
CA ASN A 20 3.23 7.63 5.42
C ASN A 20 3.35 7.44 6.94
N TYR A 21 2.22 7.50 7.66
CA TYR A 21 2.18 7.22 9.09
C TYR A 21 2.65 5.80 9.41
N LEU A 22 2.16 4.80 8.69
CA LEU A 22 2.58 3.40 8.89
C LEU A 22 4.08 3.23 8.66
N HIS A 23 4.64 3.84 7.61
CA HIS A 23 6.06 3.66 7.26
C HIS A 23 7.01 4.42 8.17
N ASN A 24 6.67 5.64 8.59
CA ASN A 24 7.63 6.55 9.23
C ASN A 24 7.34 6.85 10.70
N PHE A 25 6.11 6.63 11.15
CA PHE A 25 5.66 7.09 12.47
C PHE A 25 5.10 5.97 13.36
N SER A 26 4.74 4.81 12.78
CA SER A 26 4.37 3.64 13.58
C SER A 26 5.61 2.97 14.19
N GLN A 27 5.46 2.39 15.38
CA GLN A 27 6.53 1.70 16.09
C GLN A 27 6.08 0.28 16.46
N PRO A 28 6.69 -0.77 15.87
CA PRO A 28 7.68 -0.72 14.79
C PRO A 28 7.06 -0.20 13.47
N PRO A 29 7.87 0.34 12.52
CA PRO A 29 7.39 0.68 11.19
C PRO A 29 6.66 -0.48 10.51
N CYS A 30 5.62 -0.21 9.73
CA CYS A 30 4.72 -1.23 9.23
C CYS A 30 4.43 -1.06 7.73
N ILE A 31 4.58 -2.13 6.94
CA ILE A 31 4.19 -2.18 5.53
C ILE A 31 2.81 -2.85 5.44
N HIS A 32 1.84 -2.23 4.76
CA HIS A 32 0.47 -2.72 4.66
C HIS A 32 0.32 -3.93 3.73
N ASN A 33 1.03 -3.96 2.59
CA ASN A 33 1.12 -5.06 1.60
C ASN A 33 -0.17 -5.48 0.89
N ASN A 34 -1.33 -4.96 1.28
CA ASN A 34 -2.60 -5.26 0.63
C ASN A 34 -3.47 -4.00 0.44
N LEU A 35 -2.85 -2.89 0.05
CA LEU A 35 -3.58 -1.64 -0.17
C LEU A 35 -4.40 -1.72 -1.48
N LYS A 36 -5.70 -1.49 -1.39
CA LYS A 36 -6.64 -1.48 -2.52
C LYS A 36 -7.88 -0.66 -2.19
N THR A 37 -8.64 -0.29 -3.21
CA THR A 37 -9.86 0.53 -3.04
C THR A 37 -10.88 -0.07 -2.08
N SER A 38 -11.07 -1.40 -2.06
CA SER A 38 -11.99 -2.06 -1.11
C SER A 38 -11.50 -2.12 0.33
N ASN A 39 -10.22 -1.83 0.56
CA ASN A 39 -9.61 -1.72 1.89
C ASN A 39 -9.54 -0.25 2.36
N ILE A 40 -10.10 0.69 1.59
CA ILE A 40 -10.21 2.10 1.97
C ILE A 40 -11.67 2.38 2.35
N LEU A 41 -11.90 2.65 3.62
CA LEU A 41 -13.23 2.93 4.17
C LEU A 41 -13.42 4.44 4.29
N LEU A 42 -14.65 4.92 4.07
CA LEU A 42 -15.02 6.31 4.26
C LEU A 42 -15.87 6.44 5.53
N ASP A 43 -15.52 7.36 6.41
CA ASP A 43 -16.36 7.70 7.57
C ASP A 43 -17.53 8.63 7.17
N ALA A 44 -18.37 9.00 8.15
CA ALA A 44 -19.51 9.88 7.94
C ALA A 44 -19.14 11.27 7.39
N ASN A 45 -17.86 11.67 7.50
CA ASN A 45 -17.33 12.93 7.00
C ASN A 45 -16.53 12.76 5.71
N LEU A 46 -16.63 11.60 5.05
CA LEU A 46 -15.89 11.24 3.83
C LEU A 46 -14.36 11.31 4.01
N ARG A 47 -13.87 11.10 5.24
CA ARG A 47 -12.43 10.91 5.46
C ARG A 47 -12.08 9.46 5.21
N ALA A 48 -10.99 9.25 4.48
CA ALA A 48 -10.53 7.92 4.16
C ALA A 48 -9.76 7.29 5.34
N LYS A 49 -9.99 6.00 5.58
CA LYS A 49 -9.30 5.18 6.58
C LYS A 49 -8.81 3.90 5.92
N VAL A 50 -7.53 3.59 6.10
CA VAL A 50 -6.92 2.33 5.64
C VAL A 50 -7.34 1.21 6.58
N SER A 51 -7.71 0.06 6.03
CA SER A 51 -8.21 -1.11 6.77
C SER A 51 -7.62 -2.41 6.22
N ASN A 52 -7.87 -3.53 6.92
CA ASN A 52 -7.46 -4.88 6.51
C ASN A 52 -5.94 -5.11 6.50
N PHE A 53 -5.36 -5.08 7.70
CA PHE A 53 -3.93 -5.29 7.98
C PHE A 53 -3.53 -6.78 8.03
N THR A 54 -4.32 -7.69 7.46
CA THR A 54 -4.06 -9.14 7.52
C THR A 54 -2.76 -9.56 6.82
N SER A 55 -2.30 -8.75 5.85
CA SER A 55 -1.03 -8.93 5.14
C SER A 55 0.08 -8.01 5.67
N ALA A 56 -0.22 -7.18 6.66
CA ALA A 56 0.70 -6.16 7.12
C ALA A 56 1.89 -6.80 7.84
N ARG A 57 3.07 -6.19 7.70
CA ARG A 57 4.31 -6.67 8.31
C ARG A 57 5.04 -5.54 9.01
N ALA A 58 5.49 -5.80 10.24
CA ALA A 58 6.45 -4.95 10.91
C ALA A 58 7.81 -5.04 10.20
N VAL A 59 8.51 -3.92 10.13
CA VAL A 59 9.88 -3.83 9.64
C VAL A 59 10.79 -3.81 10.86
N ASP A 60 11.48 -4.92 11.10
CA ASP A 60 12.51 -5.00 12.14
C ASP A 60 13.74 -4.20 11.69
N LEU A 61 13.95 -3.03 12.33
CA LEU A 61 15.12 -2.20 12.08
C LEU A 61 16.42 -2.84 12.60
N ASP A 62 16.33 -3.74 13.58
CA ASP A 62 17.49 -4.36 14.24
C ASP A 62 18.14 -5.50 13.45
N ASN A 63 17.38 -6.19 12.58
CA ASN A 63 17.88 -7.34 11.80
C ASN A 63 18.64 -6.92 10.52
N HIS A 64 18.80 -5.63 10.26
CA HIS A 64 19.52 -5.09 9.09
C HIS A 64 21.05 -4.99 9.25
N ARG A 65 21.63 -5.61 10.30
CA ARG A 65 23.08 -5.60 10.57
C ARG A 65 23.90 -6.70 9.91
N ILE A 66 23.31 -7.55 9.06
CA ILE A 66 24.09 -8.53 8.30
C ILE A 66 24.23 -8.06 6.84
N ASP A 67 25.50 -7.88 6.45
CA ASP A 67 26.08 -7.43 5.17
C ASP A 67 26.15 -5.91 4.93
N GLN A 68 27.18 -5.30 5.54
CA GLN A 68 27.58 -3.90 5.37
C GLN A 68 28.21 -3.56 3.99
N ASP A 69 28.15 -4.43 2.99
CA ASP A 69 28.90 -4.25 1.73
C ASP A 69 28.01 -4.17 0.48
N SER A 70 26.72 -3.93 0.66
CA SER A 70 25.80 -3.66 -0.45
C SER A 70 24.80 -2.59 -0.01
N GLN A 71 24.56 -1.61 -0.87
CA GLN A 71 23.53 -0.58 -0.70
C GLN A 71 22.12 -1.20 -0.69
N LYS A 72 21.79 -2.01 0.32
CA LYS A 72 20.45 -2.56 0.51
C LYS A 72 19.57 -1.46 1.08
N GLU A 73 18.58 -1.08 0.28
CA GLU A 73 17.55 -0.12 0.68
C GLU A 73 16.94 -0.52 2.04
N GLN A 74 16.75 0.45 2.92
CA GLN A 74 16.19 0.24 4.25
C GLN A 74 14.84 -0.49 4.14
N GLY A 75 14.70 -1.65 4.79
CA GLY A 75 13.46 -2.42 4.82
C GLY A 75 13.30 -3.49 3.73
N LEU A 76 14.34 -3.82 2.96
CA LEU A 76 14.30 -4.90 1.97
C LEU A 76 14.21 -6.29 2.64
N GLN A 77 13.03 -6.91 2.62
CA GLN A 77 12.85 -8.30 3.03
C GLN A 77 12.55 -9.19 1.81
N LEU A 78 13.35 -10.23 1.60
CA LEU A 78 13.07 -11.25 0.59
C LEU A 78 12.04 -12.23 1.16
N THR A 79 10.92 -12.39 0.45
CA THR A 79 9.87 -13.33 0.84
C THR A 79 9.66 -14.35 -0.27
N GLY A 80 9.60 -15.63 0.07
CA GLY A 80 9.29 -16.71 -0.89
C GLY A 80 7.81 -16.78 -1.29
N HIS A 81 6.98 -15.83 -0.84
CA HIS A 81 5.54 -15.85 -1.06
C HIS A 81 5.07 -14.48 -1.54
N VAL A 82 4.49 -14.44 -2.74
CA VAL A 82 3.92 -13.24 -3.34
C VAL A 82 2.66 -12.86 -2.54
N VAL A 83 2.64 -11.67 -1.94
CA VAL A 83 1.53 -11.16 -1.11
C VAL A 83 0.99 -9.88 -1.72
N GLY A 84 -0.34 -9.79 -1.84
CA GLY A 84 -1.03 -8.60 -2.34
C GLY A 84 -2.24 -8.95 -3.19
N THR A 85 -3.00 -7.94 -3.61
CA THR A 85 -4.13 -8.12 -4.53
C THR A 85 -3.71 -7.80 -5.96
N HIS A 86 -3.93 -8.75 -6.88
CA HIS A 86 -3.64 -8.56 -8.30
C HIS A 86 -4.25 -7.26 -8.85
N GLY A 87 -3.49 -6.54 -9.68
CA GLY A 87 -3.84 -5.22 -10.19
C GLY A 87 -3.42 -4.04 -9.29
N TYR A 88 -3.05 -4.29 -8.03
CA TYR A 88 -2.51 -3.29 -7.10
C TYR A 88 -1.04 -3.55 -6.71
N MET A 89 -0.50 -4.68 -7.14
CA MET A 89 0.86 -5.10 -6.80
C MET A 89 1.89 -4.43 -7.71
N ALA A 90 2.99 -3.98 -7.10
CA ALA A 90 4.14 -3.50 -7.85
C ALA A 90 4.80 -4.66 -8.62
N PRO A 91 5.28 -4.44 -9.85
CA PRO A 91 5.85 -5.50 -10.69
C PRO A 91 7.04 -6.21 -10.04
N GLU A 92 7.87 -5.49 -9.30
CA GLU A 92 9.02 -6.01 -8.57
C GLU A 92 8.63 -6.96 -7.43
N SER A 93 7.45 -6.77 -6.83
CA SER A 93 6.90 -7.68 -5.82
C SER A 93 6.55 -9.03 -6.44
N ILE A 94 5.98 -9.01 -7.64
CA ILE A 94 5.58 -10.22 -8.39
C ILE A 94 6.82 -10.96 -8.90
N GLN A 95 7.83 -10.23 -9.38
CA GLN A 95 9.03 -10.80 -9.99
C GLN A 95 10.03 -11.34 -8.95
N ASN A 96 10.26 -10.59 -7.88
CA ASN A 96 11.41 -10.83 -7.00
C ASN A 96 11.01 -11.19 -5.56
N GLY A 97 9.71 -11.18 -5.23
CA GLY A 97 9.24 -11.45 -3.86
C GLY A 97 9.76 -10.44 -2.83
N VAL A 98 10.19 -9.26 -3.28
CA VAL A 98 10.75 -8.19 -2.46
C VAL A 98 9.62 -7.49 -1.75
N ASN A 99 9.75 -7.30 -0.43
CA ASN A 99 8.82 -6.56 0.40
C ASN A 99 9.51 -5.30 0.94
N THR A 100 9.02 -4.13 0.52
CA THR A 100 9.54 -2.81 0.91
C THR A 100 8.39 -1.80 1.06
N PRO A 101 8.58 -0.68 1.77
CA PRO A 101 7.58 0.40 1.84
C PRO A 101 7.15 0.94 0.46
N LYS A 102 8.02 0.83 -0.55
CA LYS A 102 7.73 1.28 -1.93
C LYS A 102 6.57 0.52 -2.58
N LEU A 103 6.28 -0.71 -2.13
CA LEU A 103 5.14 -1.48 -2.62
C LEU A 103 3.80 -0.80 -2.30
N ASP A 104 3.65 -0.30 -1.08
CA ASP A 104 2.45 0.42 -0.69
C ASP A 104 2.34 1.74 -1.47
N ALA A 105 3.46 2.42 -1.76
CA ALA A 105 3.46 3.63 -2.57
C ALA A 105 2.98 3.36 -4.02
N PHE A 106 3.39 2.24 -4.63
CA PHE A 106 2.84 1.81 -5.91
C PHE A 106 1.32 1.59 -5.83
N ALA A 107 0.86 0.88 -4.80
CA ALA A 107 -0.56 0.62 -4.60
C ALA A 107 -1.38 1.90 -4.35
N VAL A 108 -0.81 2.91 -3.68
CA VAL A 108 -1.41 4.27 -3.56
C VAL A 108 -1.61 4.88 -4.95
N GLY A 109 -0.64 4.73 -5.86
CA GLY A 109 -0.76 5.19 -7.25
C GLY A 109 -1.93 4.52 -8.00
N ILE A 110 -2.13 3.22 -7.81
CA ILE A 110 -3.27 2.50 -8.39
C ILE A 110 -4.60 2.97 -7.78
N VAL A 111 -4.66 3.17 -6.46
CA VAL A 111 -5.84 3.75 -5.79
C VAL A 111 -6.16 5.14 -6.35
N LEU A 112 -5.15 5.98 -6.57
CA LEU A 112 -5.32 7.28 -7.19
C LEU A 112 -5.90 7.13 -8.61
N LEU A 113 -5.38 6.21 -9.42
CA LEU A 113 -5.92 5.96 -10.76
C LEU A 113 -7.40 5.52 -10.73
N ASP A 114 -7.77 4.67 -9.77
CA ASP A 114 -9.17 4.26 -9.58
C ASP A 114 -10.05 5.45 -9.16
N LEU A 115 -9.55 6.33 -8.28
CA LEU A 115 -10.23 7.57 -7.90
C LEU A 115 -10.36 8.53 -9.09
N LEU A 116 -9.37 8.64 -9.97
CA LEU A 116 -9.43 9.54 -11.12
C LEU A 116 -10.34 9.02 -12.23
N SER A 117 -10.29 7.71 -12.51
CA SER A 117 -11.06 7.08 -13.58
C SER A 117 -12.50 6.76 -13.20
N GLY A 118 -12.81 6.70 -11.90
CA GLY A 118 -14.11 6.25 -11.40
C GLY A 118 -14.39 4.77 -11.67
N ARG A 119 -13.37 3.99 -12.06
CA ARG A 119 -13.45 2.56 -12.34
C ARG A 119 -12.53 1.83 -11.37
N SER A 120 -13.05 0.85 -10.64
CA SER A 120 -12.22 0.00 -9.79
C SER A 120 -11.62 -1.14 -10.61
N ARG A 121 -10.30 -1.33 -10.51
CA ARG A 121 -9.59 -2.44 -11.17
C ARG A 121 -9.62 -3.77 -10.41
N GLY A 122 -10.17 -3.78 -9.19
CA GLY A 122 -10.30 -4.98 -8.36
C GLY A 122 -11.41 -5.95 -8.77
N ARG A 123 -12.16 -5.64 -9.83
CA ARG A 123 -13.13 -6.56 -10.43
C ARG A 123 -12.52 -7.16 -11.69
N CYS A 124 -11.89 -8.32 -11.55
CA CYS A 124 -11.76 -9.19 -12.70
C CYS A 124 -13.19 -9.52 -13.15
N CYS A 125 -13.59 -9.04 -14.33
CA CYS A 125 -14.82 -9.48 -14.98
C CYS A 125 -14.62 -10.91 -15.49
N CYS A 126 -14.58 -11.88 -14.60
CA CYS A 126 -14.92 -13.25 -14.97
C CYS A 126 -16.45 -13.33 -14.95
N ARG A 127 -17.06 -13.03 -16.09
CA ARG A 127 -18.36 -13.60 -16.47
C ARG A 127 -18.10 -14.87 -17.25
#